data_AF-A0A7L4P323-F1
#
_entry.id   AF-A0A7L4P323-F1
#
_cell.length_a   1.000
_cell.length_b   1.000
_cell.length_c   1.000
_cell.angle_alpha   90.00
_cell.angle_beta   90.00
_cell.angle_gamma   90.00
#
_symmetry.space_group_name_H-M   'P 1'
#
loop_
_entity.id
_entity.type
_entity.pdbx_description
1 polymer ?
#
loop_
_entity_poly.entity_id
_entity_poly.type
_entity_poly.pdbx_seq_one_letter_code
_entity_poly.pdbx_strand_id
1 'polypeptide(L)' 'MSCYLRYMKDVLDTAGLHPEGREERKKVDLAIRKVVGMNSSDKCNIVWKEVKLWLQDENKKQQLTTALKV' A
#
# COMPACT_ATOMS: atom_id res chain seq x y z
N MET A 1 -0.93 -13.11 -2.84
CA MET A 1 -1.81 -12.06 -3.41
C MET A 1 -2.18 -11.16 -2.26
N SER A 2 -1.79 -9.89 -2.33
CA SER A 2 -2.07 -8.89 -1.31
C SER A 2 -3.53 -8.47 -1.42
N CYS A 3 -4.34 -9.00 -0.52
CA CYS A 3 -5.80 -8.89 -0.55
C CYS A 3 -6.29 -7.43 -0.39
N TYR A 4 -5.42 -6.55 0.11
CA TYR A 4 -5.80 -5.19 0.50
C TYR A 4 -5.66 -4.12 -0.58
N LEU A 5 -4.93 -4.39 -1.68
CA LEU A 5 -4.75 -3.42 -2.76
C LEU A 5 -6.10 -2.95 -3.34
N ARG A 6 -7.12 -3.82 -3.32
CA ARG A 6 -8.48 -3.48 -3.78
C ARG A 6 -9.13 -2.39 -2.94
N TYR A 7 -8.85 -2.32 -1.63
CA TYR A 7 -9.41 -1.30 -0.74
C TYR A 7 -8.65 0.02 -0.79
N MET A 8 -7.44 0.00 -1.35
CA MET A 8 -6.58 1.18 -1.48
C MET A 8 -6.66 1.83 -2.86
N LYS A 9 -7.65 1.47 -3.68
CA LYS A 9 -7.80 2.02 -5.03
C LYS A 9 -7.74 3.55 -5.04
N ASP A 10 -8.40 4.22 -4.10
CA ASP A 10 -8.36 5.68 -3.94
C ASP A 10 -6.94 6.25 -3.81
N VAL A 11 -6.14 5.65 -2.92
CA VAL A 11 -4.74 6.07 -2.68
C VAL A 11 -3.85 5.74 -3.87
N LEU A 12 -4.03 4.56 -4.46
CA LEU A 12 -3.27 4.12 -5.62
C LEU A 12 -3.56 5.02 -6.83
N ASP A 13 -4.82 5.35 -7.08
CA ASP A 13 -5.26 6.26 -8.13
C ASP A 13 -4.70 7.67 -7.92
N THR A 14 -4.77 8.17 -6.68
CA THR A 14 -4.14 9.46 -6.32
C THR A 14 -2.62 9.46 -6.52
N ALA A 15 -1.96 8.31 -6.31
CA ALA A 15 -0.54 8.12 -6.58
C ALA A 15 -0.22 7.86 -8.06
N GLY A 16 -1.22 7.74 -8.94
CA GLY A 16 -1.03 7.39 -10.35
C GLY A 16 -0.64 5.93 -10.60
N LEU A 17 -0.84 5.05 -9.60
CA LEU A 17 -0.51 3.64 -9.66
C LEU A 17 -1.75 2.81 -10.03
N HIS A 18 -1.71 2.16 -11.19
CA HIS A 18 -2.76 1.25 -11.64
C HIS A 18 -2.18 -0.15 -11.82
N PRO A 19 -1.93 -0.91 -10.74
CA PRO A 19 -1.32 -2.22 -10.84
C PRO A 19 -2.30 -3.25 -11.42
N GLU A 20 -2.29 -3.41 -12.74
CA GLU A 20 -3.12 -4.36 -13.48
C GLU A 20 -2.47 -5.75 -13.46
N GLY A 21 -1.14 -5.80 -13.62
CA GLY A 21 -0.34 -7.02 -13.68
C GLY A 21 0.01 -7.62 -12.30
N ARG A 22 0.30 -8.93 -12.29
CA ARG A 22 0.76 -9.64 -11.08
C ARG A 22 2.06 -9.06 -10.52
N GLU A 23 2.99 -8.69 -11.40
CA GLU A 23 4.28 -8.11 -11.02
C GLU A 23 4.14 -6.69 -10.48
N GLU A 24 3.29 -5.88 -11.10
CA GLU A 24 3.02 -4.52 -10.62
C GLU A 24 2.36 -4.53 -9.24
N ARG A 25 1.36 -5.39 -9.04
CA ARG A 25 0.73 -5.58 -7.73
C ARG A 25 1.75 -6.01 -6.68
N LYS A 26 2.74 -6.82 -7.06
CA LYS A 26 3.83 -7.23 -6.16
C LYS A 26 4.77 -6.07 -5.84
N LYS A 27 5.13 -5.24 -6.83
CA LYS A 27 5.95 -4.04 -6.59
C LYS A 27 5.26 -3.05 -5.66
N VAL A 28 3.97 -2.79 -5.90
CA VAL A 28 3.16 -1.90 -5.05
C VAL A 28 2.99 -2.47 -3.64
N ASP A 29 2.71 -3.77 -3.50
CA ASP A 29 2.65 -4.43 -2.18
C ASP A 29 3.97 -4.28 -1.40
N LEU A 30 5.11 -4.53 -2.04
CA LEU A 30 6.42 -4.39 -1.43
C LEU A 30 6.74 -2.92 -1.06
N ALA A 31 6.35 -1.97 -1.90
CA ALA A 31 6.52 -0.55 -1.63
C ALA A 31 5.68 -0.13 -0.41
N ILE A 32 4.39 -0.49 -0.38
CA ILE A 32 3.50 -0.22 0.76
C ILE A 32 4.10 -0.79 2.04
N ARG A 33 4.53 -2.06 2.02
CA ARG A 33 5.15 -2.72 3.17
C ARG A 33 6.37 -1.96 3.67
N LYS A 34 7.28 -1.54 2.78
CA LYS A 34 8.43 -0.73 3.17
C LYS A 34 8.03 0.59 3.83
N VAL A 35 7.03 1.28 3.29
CA VAL A 35 6.58 2.57 3.83
C VAL A 35 5.98 2.41 5.23
N VAL A 36 5.15 1.38 5.43
CA VAL A 36 4.56 1.09 6.75
C VAL A 36 5.52 0.35 7.70
N GLY A 37 6.79 0.16 7.32
CA GLY A 37 7.80 -0.51 8.15
C GLY A 37 7.59 -2.02 8.33
N MET A 38 6.84 -2.66 7.43
CA MET A 38 6.56 -4.11 7.44
C MET A 38 7.48 -4.87 6.48
N ASN A 39 7.73 -6.15 6.78
CA ASN A 39 8.54 -7.02 5.94
C ASN A 39 7.71 -7.72 4.85
N SER A 40 8.39 -8.21 3.83
CA SER A 40 7.82 -9.06 2.78
C SER A 40 7.30 -10.40 3.32
N SER A 41 7.89 -10.90 4.41
CA SER A 41 7.49 -12.14 5.09
C SER A 41 6.27 -11.96 6.00
N ASP A 42 5.86 -10.73 6.30
CA ASP A 42 4.73 -10.48 7.21
C ASP A 42 3.40 -10.93 6.60
N LYS A 43 2.52 -11.43 7.47
CA LYS A 43 1.19 -11.89 7.07
C LYS A 43 0.36 -10.70 6.57
N CYS A 44 -0.34 -10.92 5.46
CA CYS A 44 -1.17 -9.89 4.80
C CYS A 44 -2.21 -9.26 5.74
N ASN A 45 -2.71 -9.99 6.75
CA ASN A 45 -3.65 -9.46 7.73
C ASN A 45 -3.02 -8.45 8.70
N ILE A 46 -1.76 -8.64 9.09
CA ILE A 46 -1.01 -7.73 9.96
C ILE A 46 -0.69 -6.47 9.17
N VAL A 47 -0.14 -6.64 7.96
CA VAL A 47 0.16 -5.52 7.06
C VAL A 47 -1.10 -4.70 6.79
N TRP A 48 -2.25 -5.35 6.55
CA TRP A 48 -3.50 -4.63 6.31
C TRP A 48 -3.97 -3.83 7.52
N LYS A 49 -3.83 -4.37 8.75
CA LYS A 49 -4.16 -3.61 9.96
C LYS A 49 -3.33 -2.34 10.07
N GLU A 50 -2.03 -2.44 9.82
CA GLU A 50 -1.12 -1.30 9.87
C GLU A 50 -1.45 -0.27 8.80
N VAL A 51 -1.58 -0.72 7.54
CA VAL A 51 -1.99 0.12 6.42
C VAL A 51 -3.32 0.81 6.72
N LYS A 52 -4.28 0.12 7.34
CA LYS A 52 -5.56 0.71 7.71
C LYS A 52 -5.40 1.85 8.72
N LEU A 53 -4.49 1.73 9.70
CA LEU A 53 -4.17 2.82 10.62
C LEU A 53 -3.57 4.01 9.87
N TRP A 54 -2.67 3.75 8.92
CA TRP A 54 -2.10 4.78 8.05
C TRP A 54 -3.13 5.47 7.17
N LEU A 55 -4.15 4.75 6.70
CA LEU A 55 -5.25 5.33 5.92
C LEU A 55 -6.21 6.16 6.77
N GLN A 56 -6.30 5.91 8.07
CA GLN A 56 -7.11 6.69 9.00
C GLN A 56 -6.43 8.00 9.42
N ASP A 57 -5.11 8.02 9.47
CA ASP A 57 -4.31 9.22 9.70
C ASP A 57 -4.13 10.00 8.38
N GLU A 58 -4.69 11.21 8.25
CA GLU A 58 -4.54 12.00 7.02
C GLU A 58 -3.06 12.30 6.68
N ASN A 59 -2.24 12.57 7.70
CA ASN A 59 -0.81 12.84 7.53
C ASN A 59 -0.07 11.61 6.97
N LYS A 60 -0.33 10.43 7.55
CA LYS A 60 0.26 9.15 7.10
C LYS A 60 -0.27 8.73 5.75
N LYS A 61 -1.57 8.94 5.48
CA LYS A 61 -2.17 8.71 4.16
C LYS A 61 -1.44 9.53 3.10
N GLN A 62 -1.21 10.82 3.35
CA GLN A 62 -0.44 11.67 2.44
C GLN A 62 1.01 11.21 2.26
N GLN A 63 1.69 10.82 3.35
CA GLN A 63 3.04 10.26 3.27
C GLN A 63 3.08 8.98 2.43
N LEU A 64 2.10 8.09 2.62
CA LEU A 64 1.98 6.86 1.85
C LEU A 64 1.75 7.15 0.36
N THR A 65 0.81 8.03 0.03
CA THR A 65 0.56 8.45 -1.36
C THR A 65 1.80 9.07 -1.98
N THR A 66 2.51 9.93 -1.24
CA THR A 66 3.73 10.61 -1.72
C THR A 66 4.87 9.62 -1.94
N ALA A 67 5.07 8.67 -1.03
CA ALA A 67 6.10 7.65 -1.14
C ALA A 67 5.81 6.64 -2.27
N LEU A 68 4.54 6.47 -2.63
CA LEU A 68 4.10 5.63 -3.74
C LEU A 68 4.13 6.35 -5.09
N LYS A 69 4.14 7.69 -5.10
CA LYS A 69 4.22 8.51 -6.31
C LYS A 69 5.65 8.43 -6.85
N VAL A 70 5.87 7.52 -7.81
CA VAL A 70 7.12 7.37 -8.57
C VAL A 70 7.03 8.16 -9.86
#